data_AF-A0AAN7WZF3-F1
#
_entry.id   AF-A0AAN7WZF3-F1
#
_cell.length_a   1.000
_cell.length_b   1.000
_cell.length_c   1.000
_cell.angle_alpha   90.00
_cell.angle_beta   90.00
_cell.angle_gamma   90.00
#
_symmetry.space_group_name_H-M   'P 1'
#
loop_
_entity.id
_entity.type
_entity.pdbx_description
1 polymer ?
#
loop_
_entity_poly.entity_id
_entity_poly.type
_entity_poly.pdbx_seq_one_letter_code
_entity_poly.pdbx_strand_id
1 'polypeptide(L)'
;MQLRRAILDGLGSTPEGHRRRFRALPFEDAGRPFSYAKQLLDAARRWLQPGMRSAEDVMEQVALEQFVAGLPSSTANWVQCHRPASLEAAVVLAEDHLSLPRRSMKEETRQPVVPAGRPVPAPRRRFPTAAAAPPSPQPTTRPLPTQALPHLSSGTTTVGK
;
A
#
# COMPACT_ATOMS: atom_id res chain seq x y z
N MET A 1 -0.29 22.04 16.62
CA MET A 1 -1.40 22.11 15.63
C MET A 1 -1.31 21.10 14.46
N GLN A 2 -0.34 20.17 14.41
CA GLN A 2 -0.09 19.33 13.22
C GLN A 2 -0.99 18.07 13.11
N LEU A 3 -1.56 17.60 14.23
CA LEU A 3 -2.34 16.35 14.26
C LEU A 3 -3.69 16.44 13.53
N ARG A 4 -4.40 17.57 13.67
CA ARG A 4 -5.70 17.79 13.00
C ARG A 4 -5.59 17.76 11.48
N ARG A 5 -4.40 18.10 10.94
CA ARG A 5 -4.13 18.19 9.50
C ARG A 5 -3.77 16.85 8.87
N ALA A 6 -3.09 15.96 9.60
CA ALA A 6 -2.79 14.60 9.15
C ALA A 6 -4.06 13.74 9.02
N ILE A 7 -5.03 13.97 9.91
CA ILE A 7 -6.34 13.34 9.85
C ILE A 7 -7.11 13.84 8.61
N LEU A 8 -7.06 15.13 8.29
CA LEU A 8 -7.70 15.68 7.09
C LEU A 8 -7.08 15.16 5.78
N ASP A 9 -5.79 14.82 5.77
CA ASP A 9 -5.14 14.19 4.62
C ASP A 9 -5.66 12.76 4.40
N GLY A 10 -5.80 11.98 5.47
CA GLY A 10 -6.40 10.64 5.41
C GLY A 10 -7.88 10.64 5.03
N LEU A 11 -8.60 11.74 5.30
CA LEU A 11 -10.00 11.95 4.91
C LEU A 11 -10.14 12.59 3.51
N GLY A 12 -9.01 12.89 2.85
CA GLY A 12 -8.95 13.50 1.53
C GLY A 12 -9.51 14.92 1.47
N SER A 13 -9.49 15.69 2.55
CA SER A 13 -9.91 17.11 2.50
C SER A 13 -8.88 18.03 1.83
N THR A 14 -7.78 17.50 1.29
CA THR A 14 -6.76 18.23 0.53
C THR A 14 -7.07 18.24 -0.99
N PRO A 15 -6.58 19.22 -1.76
CA PRO A 15 -6.71 19.23 -3.22
C PRO A 15 -6.23 17.92 -3.87
N GLU A 16 -5.07 17.42 -3.44
CA GLU A 16 -4.49 16.15 -3.90
C GLU A 16 -5.39 14.94 -3.59
N GLY A 17 -6.05 14.91 -2.43
CA GLY A 17 -7.04 13.87 -2.11
C GLY A 17 -8.26 13.90 -3.03
N HIS A 18 -8.74 15.08 -3.38
CA HIS A 18 -9.84 15.25 -4.33
C HIS A 18 -9.44 14.85 -5.75
N ARG A 19 -8.23 15.21 -6.20
CA ARG A 19 -7.67 14.79 -7.50
C ARG A 19 -7.64 13.27 -7.64
N ARG A 20 -7.11 12.58 -6.62
CA ARG A 20 -7.04 11.11 -6.62
C ARG A 20 -8.42 10.49 -6.77
N ARG A 21 -9.41 11.00 -6.02
CA ARG A 21 -10.81 10.54 -6.14
C ARG A 21 -11.40 10.84 -7.52
N PHE A 22 -11.18 12.04 -8.06
CA PHE A 22 -11.63 12.40 -9.41
C PHE A 22 -11.07 11.44 -10.47
N ARG A 23 -9.77 11.14 -10.44
CA ARG A 23 -9.13 10.22 -11.39
C ARG A 23 -9.47 8.75 -11.16
N ALA A 24 -9.84 8.39 -9.94
CA ALA A 24 -10.24 7.02 -9.57
C ALA A 24 -11.74 6.75 -9.72
N LEU A 25 -12.55 7.73 -10.17
CA LEU A 25 -13.99 7.55 -10.36
C LEU A 25 -14.26 6.47 -11.43
N PRO A 26 -14.85 5.32 -11.06
CA PRO A 26 -15.13 4.26 -12.01
C PRO A 26 -16.32 4.62 -12.88
N PHE A 27 -16.28 4.19 -14.15
CA PHE A 27 -17.51 4.07 -14.93
C PHE A 27 -18.24 2.82 -14.45
N GLU A 28 -19.37 2.99 -13.76
CA GLU A 28 -20.19 1.87 -13.33
C GLU A 28 -20.91 1.26 -14.54
N ASP A 29 -20.88 -0.07 -14.70
CA ASP A 29 -21.48 -0.76 -15.86
C ASP A 29 -23.02 -0.56 -15.97
N ALA A 30 -23.68 -0.21 -14.87
CA ALA A 30 -25.10 0.18 -14.84
C ALA A 30 -25.31 1.71 -14.99
N GLY A 31 -24.23 2.49 -14.98
CA GLY A 31 -24.23 3.94 -14.99
C GLY A 31 -24.46 4.51 -16.39
N ARG A 32 -25.54 5.28 -16.56
CA ARG A 32 -25.76 6.04 -17.79
C ARG A 32 -24.61 7.06 -17.99
N PRO A 33 -24.10 7.26 -19.23
CA PRO A 33 -23.02 8.21 -19.51
C PRO A 33 -23.26 9.62 -18.95
N PHE A 34 -24.51 10.08 -19.00
CA PHE A 34 -24.91 11.37 -18.42
C PHE A 34 -24.66 11.44 -16.90
N SER A 35 -25.01 10.38 -16.16
CA SER A 35 -24.80 10.31 -14.72
C SER A 35 -23.32 10.29 -14.39
N TYR A 36 -22.51 9.56 -15.17
CA TYR A 36 -21.05 9.55 -14.99
C TYR A 36 -20.43 10.92 -15.26
N ALA A 37 -20.82 11.59 -16.35
CA ALA A 37 -20.37 12.94 -16.67
C ALA A 37 -20.71 13.95 -15.56
N LYS A 38 -21.91 13.87 -14.98
CA LYS A 38 -22.29 14.71 -13.82
C LYS A 38 -21.39 14.45 -12.61
N GLN A 39 -21.13 13.18 -12.28
CA GLN A 39 -20.25 12.81 -11.18
C GLN A 39 -18.81 13.32 -11.38
N LEU A 40 -18.28 13.21 -12.61
CA LEU A 40 -16.97 13.76 -12.98
C LEU A 40 -16.93 15.28 -12.78
N LEU A 41 -17.93 16.00 -13.26
CA LEU A 41 -18.00 17.46 -13.10
C LEU A 41 -18.07 17.87 -11.63
N ASP A 42 -18.87 17.17 -10.82
CA ASP A 42 -18.99 17.47 -9.39
C ASP A 42 -17.68 17.18 -8.64
N ALA A 43 -16.98 16.10 -9.00
CA ALA A 43 -15.66 15.79 -8.45
C ALA A 43 -14.60 16.80 -8.88
N ALA A 44 -14.59 17.21 -10.16
CA ALA A 44 -13.71 18.25 -10.67
C ALA A 44 -13.93 19.59 -9.95
N ARG A 45 -15.19 19.99 -9.71
CA ARG A 45 -15.49 21.22 -8.94
C ARG A 45 -14.98 21.15 -7.50
N ARG A 46 -15.12 20.00 -6.82
CA ARG A 46 -14.59 19.82 -5.46
C ARG A 46 -13.06 19.87 -5.42
N TRP A 47 -12.41 19.37 -6.47
CA TRP A 47 -10.96 19.38 -6.59
C TRP A 47 -10.39 20.76 -6.94
N LEU A 48 -10.89 21.38 -8.01
CA LEU A 48 -10.33 22.62 -8.58
C LEU A 48 -10.93 23.90 -7.98
N GLN A 49 -12.14 23.82 -7.40
CA GLN A 49 -12.86 24.96 -6.81
C GLN A 49 -12.86 26.24 -7.69
N PRO A 50 -13.22 26.15 -8.99
CA PRO A 50 -13.04 27.26 -9.94
C PRO A 50 -13.90 28.50 -9.65
N GLY A 51 -14.90 28.41 -8.77
CA GLY A 51 -15.68 29.59 -8.32
C GLY A 51 -15.00 30.40 -7.21
N MET A 52 -13.91 29.88 -6.62
CA MET A 52 -13.18 30.50 -5.51
C MET A 52 -11.72 30.84 -5.89
N ARG A 53 -11.31 30.52 -7.11
CA ARG A 53 -9.93 30.58 -7.59
C ARG A 53 -9.88 31.23 -8.96
N SER A 54 -8.79 31.96 -9.25
CA SER A 54 -8.55 32.48 -10.59
C SER A 54 -8.26 31.34 -11.59
N ALA A 55 -8.31 31.64 -12.88
CA ALA A 55 -7.94 30.66 -13.90
C ALA A 55 -6.47 30.24 -13.76
N GLU A 56 -5.61 31.21 -13.41
CA GLU A 56 -4.19 31.04 -13.13
C GLU A 56 -3.96 30.10 -11.94
N ASP A 57 -4.68 30.29 -10.82
CA ASP A 57 -4.57 29.41 -9.65
C ASP A 57 -5.00 27.96 -9.97
N VAL A 58 -6.02 27.80 -10.82
CA VAL A 58 -6.47 26.47 -11.26
C VAL A 58 -5.41 25.79 -12.12
N MET A 59 -4.82 26.53 -13.07
CA MET A 59 -3.73 26.02 -13.90
C MET A 59 -2.50 25.66 -13.06
N GLU A 60 -2.12 26.52 -12.12
CA GLU A 60 -1.00 26.28 -11.23
C GLU A 60 -1.23 25.04 -10.36
N GLN A 61 -2.43 24.85 -9.81
CA GLN A 61 -2.76 23.65 -9.04
C GLN A 61 -2.59 22.38 -9.88
N VAL A 62 -3.11 22.37 -11.10
CA VAL A 62 -2.96 21.21 -12.00
C VAL A 62 -1.49 20.96 -12.35
N ALA A 63 -0.72 22.02 -12.59
CA ALA A 63 0.71 21.92 -12.87
C ALA A 63 1.49 21.39 -11.67
N LEU A 64 1.21 21.88 -10.46
CA LEU A 64 1.81 21.43 -9.21
C LEU A 64 1.57 19.93 -8.98
N GLU A 65 0.33 19.47 -9.17
CA GLU A 65 0.00 18.06 -8.98
C GLU A 65 0.66 17.16 -10.02
N GLN A 66 0.73 17.62 -11.28
CA GLN A 66 1.43 16.89 -12.33
C GLN A 66 2.94 16.86 -12.09
N PHE A 67 3.52 17.98 -11.62
CA PHE A 67 4.93 18.08 -11.24
C PHE A 67 5.25 17.05 -10.15
N VAL A 68 4.50 17.06 -9.04
CA VAL A 68 4.71 16.12 -7.93
C VAL A 68 4.52 14.67 -8.37
N ALA A 69 3.55 14.37 -9.24
CA ALA A 69 3.33 13.03 -9.77
C ALA A 69 4.44 12.55 -10.71
N GLY A 70 5.19 13.47 -11.35
CA GLY A 70 6.31 13.15 -12.23
C GLY A 70 7.64 12.93 -11.52
N LEU A 71 7.76 13.28 -10.23
CA LEU A 71 8.98 13.11 -9.46
C LEU A 71 9.24 11.64 -9.08
N PRO A 72 10.51 11.23 -8.89
CA PRO A 72 10.83 9.94 -8.28
C PRO A 72 10.11 9.77 -6.94
N SER A 73 9.63 8.57 -6.62
CA SER A 73 8.74 8.34 -5.47
C SER A 73 9.28 8.86 -4.13
N SER A 74 10.59 8.77 -3.89
CA SER A 74 11.22 9.33 -2.69
C SER A 74 11.09 10.84 -2.63
N THR A 75 11.37 11.53 -3.73
CA THR A 75 11.29 12.99 -3.83
C THR A 75 9.84 13.45 -3.80
N ALA A 76 8.94 12.77 -4.52
CA ALA A 76 7.51 13.06 -4.51
C ALA A 76 6.92 13.00 -3.09
N ASN A 77 7.26 11.96 -2.33
CA ASN A 77 6.83 11.82 -0.93
C ASN A 77 7.40 12.95 -0.06
N TRP A 78 8.68 13.27 -0.22
CA TRP A 78 9.32 14.34 0.53
C TRP A 78 8.68 15.71 0.26
N VAL A 79 8.43 16.05 -1.01
CA VAL A 79 7.73 17.28 -1.40
C VAL A 79 6.31 17.30 -0.84
N GLN A 80 5.56 16.19 -0.93
CA GLN A 80 4.20 16.08 -0.38
C GLN A 80 4.15 16.29 1.14
N CYS A 81 5.14 15.77 1.88
CA CYS A 81 5.23 15.99 3.33
C CYS A 81 5.33 17.47 3.71
N HIS A 82 5.93 18.30 2.84
CA HIS A 82 6.10 19.73 3.06
C HIS A 82 4.91 20.58 2.58
N ARG A 83 3.96 19.99 1.85
CA ARG A 83 2.71 20.64 1.37
C ARG A 83 2.95 22.03 0.75
N PRO A 84 3.70 22.10 -0.36
CA PRO A 84 3.99 23.37 -1.03
C PRO A 84 2.70 24.11 -1.39
N ALA A 85 2.71 25.44 -1.21
CA ALA A 85 1.58 26.31 -1.53
C ALA A 85 1.55 26.74 -3.01
N SER A 86 2.68 26.63 -3.71
CA SER A 86 2.87 27.02 -5.11
C SER A 86 3.74 26.02 -5.86
N LEU A 87 3.73 26.07 -7.19
CA LEU A 87 4.60 25.26 -8.03
C LEU A 87 6.08 25.59 -7.77
N GLU A 88 6.41 26.88 -7.64
CA GLU A 88 7.77 27.35 -7.35
C GLU A 88 8.31 26.75 -6.04
N ALA A 89 7.51 26.79 -4.97
CA ALA A 89 7.89 26.19 -3.70
C ALA A 89 8.14 24.69 -3.82
N ALA A 90 7.36 23.98 -4.64
CA ALA A 90 7.54 22.56 -4.89
C ALA A 90 8.83 22.27 -5.67
N VAL A 91 9.21 23.12 -6.62
CA VAL A 91 10.46 22.99 -7.39
C VAL A 91 11.66 23.13 -6.46
N VAL A 92 11.72 24.20 -5.65
CA VAL A 92 12.80 24.41 -4.68
C VAL A 92 12.96 23.21 -3.75
N LEU A 93 11.84 22.70 -3.24
CA LEU A 93 11.80 21.50 -2.43
C LEU A 93 12.36 20.27 -3.19
N ALA A 94 11.91 20.03 -4.42
CA ALA A 94 12.37 18.90 -5.20
C ALA A 94 13.88 18.97 -5.50
N GLU A 95 14.38 20.15 -5.85
CA GLU A 95 15.80 20.40 -6.12
C GLU A 95 16.67 20.18 -4.88
N ASP A 96 16.24 20.66 -3.71
CA ASP A 96 16.94 20.43 -2.44
C ASP A 96 17.07 18.94 -2.15
N HIS A 97 15.97 18.20 -2.22
CA HIS A 97 15.98 16.76 -1.96
C HIS A 97 16.79 15.95 -2.99
N LEU A 98 16.78 16.36 -4.26
CA LEU A 98 17.57 15.71 -5.32
C LEU A 98 19.07 16.01 -5.20
N SER A 99 19.44 17.14 -4.60
CA SER A 99 20.83 17.52 -4.36
C SER A 99 21.46 16.77 -3.18
N LEU A 100 20.63 16.17 -2.32
CA LEU A 100 21.13 15.35 -1.22
C LEU A 100 21.82 14.08 -1.76
N PRO A 101 23.04 13.77 -1.29
CA PRO A 101 23.69 12.51 -1.63
C PRO A 101 22.75 11.36 -1.27
N ARG A 102 22.40 10.52 -2.26
CA ARG A 102 21.65 9.31 -1.99
C ARG A 102 22.48 8.52 -0.99
N ARG A 103 22.00 8.41 0.26
CA ARG A 103 22.56 7.47 1.22
C ARG A 103 22.39 6.11 0.59
N SER A 104 23.46 5.67 -0.07
CA SER A 104 23.61 4.28 -0.46
C SER A 104 23.58 3.56 0.87
N MET A 105 22.47 2.89 1.17
CA MET A 105 22.52 1.81 2.14
C MET A 105 23.43 0.76 1.50
N LYS A 106 24.75 0.97 1.61
CA LYS A 106 25.65 -0.16 1.74
C LYS A 106 25.15 -0.82 3.01
N GLU A 107 24.38 -1.87 2.80
CA GLU A 107 24.12 -2.89 3.78
C GLU A 107 25.50 -3.38 4.22
N GLU A 108 26.03 -2.70 5.23
CA GLU A 108 27.12 -3.20 6.04
C GLU A 108 26.54 -4.47 6.67
N THR A 109 26.75 -5.58 5.95
CA THR A 109 26.74 -6.91 6.51
C THR A 109 27.69 -6.84 7.69
N ARG A 110 27.15 -6.45 8.85
CA ARG A 110 27.80 -6.61 10.14
C ARG A 110 27.89 -8.12 10.30
N GLN A 111 28.96 -8.70 9.80
CA GLN A 111 29.37 -10.03 10.17
C GLN A 111 29.41 -10.04 11.70
N PRO A 112 28.68 -10.93 12.37
CA PRO A 112 28.80 -11.05 13.81
C PRO A 112 30.22 -11.53 14.09
N VAL A 113 31.06 -10.64 14.62
CA VAL A 113 32.35 -11.01 15.20
C VAL A 113 32.03 -11.90 16.40
N VAL A 114 32.14 -13.21 16.21
CA VAL A 114 32.13 -14.19 17.30
C VAL A 114 33.46 -14.07 18.06
N PRO A 115 33.49 -13.67 19.34
CA PRO A 115 34.69 -13.79 20.13
C PRO A 115 34.91 -15.26 20.46
N ALA A 116 36.07 -15.79 20.08
CA ALA A 116 36.49 -17.13 20.42
C ALA A 116 36.65 -17.31 21.94
N GLY A 117 36.14 -18.43 22.45
CA GLY A 117 36.77 -19.15 23.56
C GLY A 117 36.25 -18.90 24.98
N ARG A 118 35.20 -19.64 25.38
CA ARG A 118 35.21 -20.30 26.70
C ARG A 118 34.92 -21.79 26.50
N PRO A 119 35.68 -22.71 27.11
CA PRO A 119 35.40 -24.13 26.98
C PRO A 119 34.12 -24.46 27.76
N VAL A 120 33.12 -25.01 27.06
CA VAL A 120 31.96 -25.63 27.68
C VAL A 120 32.41 -26.98 28.27
N PRO A 121 32.16 -27.28 29.55
CA PRO A 121 32.50 -28.58 30.10
C PRO A 121 31.60 -29.67 29.47
N ALA A 122 32.23 -30.76 29.04
CA ALA A 122 31.58 -31.86 28.34
C ALA A 122 30.48 -32.54 29.20
N PRO A 123 29.40 -33.04 28.59
CA PRO A 123 28.42 -33.85 29.29
C PRO A 123 29.03 -35.22 29.59
N ARG A 124 29.09 -35.58 30.88
CA ARG A 124 29.52 -36.90 31.32
C ARG A 124 28.57 -37.97 30.77
N ARG A 125 29.10 -38.82 29.88
CA ARG A 125 28.47 -40.07 29.46
C ARG A 125 28.30 -40.98 30.70
N ARG A 126 27.06 -41.38 31.01
CA ARG A 126 26.79 -42.63 31.72
C ARG A 126 26.25 -43.64 30.70
N PHE A 127 26.94 -44.76 30.61
CA PHE A 127 26.53 -45.94 29.85
C PHE A 127 25.93 -46.99 30.80
N PRO A 128 25.20 -48.00 30.27
CA PRO A 128 23.88 -48.38 30.73
C PRO A 128 23.90 -49.58 31.67
N THR A 129 22.87 -49.72 32.51
CA THR A 129 22.50 -51.02 33.08
C THR A 129 21.24 -51.51 32.38
N ALA A 130 21.35 -52.74 31.89
CA ALA A 130 20.35 -53.48 31.16
C ALA A 130 19.06 -53.68 31.96
N ALA A 131 17.91 -53.57 31.30
CA ALA A 131 17.00 -54.69 31.06
C ALA A 131 15.63 -54.19 30.58
N ALA A 132 15.00 -55.04 29.76
CA ALA A 132 13.64 -55.00 29.24
C ALA A 132 13.42 -54.23 27.92
N ALA A 133 13.28 -55.05 26.87
CA ALA A 133 12.85 -54.73 25.51
C ALA A 133 11.29 -54.62 25.44
N PRO A 134 10.65 -54.42 24.27
CA PRO A 134 9.71 -53.32 24.01
C PRO A 134 8.24 -53.78 23.89
N PRO A 135 7.32 -52.88 23.49
CA PRO A 135 6.62 -53.20 22.24
C PRO A 135 6.68 -52.08 21.20
N SER A 136 6.78 -52.51 19.94
CA SER A 136 6.76 -51.72 18.71
C SER A 136 5.31 -51.33 18.30
N PRO A 137 5.05 -50.86 17.06
CA PRO A 137 4.62 -49.50 16.75
C PRO A 137 3.15 -49.43 16.31
N GLN A 138 2.56 -48.23 16.22
CA GLN A 138 1.34 -48.02 15.45
C GLN A 138 1.45 -46.75 14.60
N PRO A 139 0.75 -46.69 13.44
CA PRO A 139 1.22 -46.01 12.25
C PRO A 139 0.49 -44.70 11.99
N THR A 140 1.17 -43.94 11.13
CA THR A 140 0.75 -42.78 10.35
C THR A 140 -0.68 -42.86 9.82
N THR A 141 -1.45 -41.78 9.95
CA THR A 141 -2.51 -41.44 8.98
C THR A 141 -2.49 -39.95 8.67
N ARG A 142 -1.93 -39.66 7.48
CA ARG A 142 -2.10 -38.41 6.74
C ARG A 142 -3.42 -38.50 5.98
N PRO A 143 -4.36 -37.54 6.10
CA PRO A 143 -5.41 -37.41 5.10
C PRO A 143 -4.89 -36.58 3.91
N LEU A 144 -4.93 -37.19 2.71
CA LEU A 144 -4.86 -36.49 1.42
C LEU A 144 -6.21 -35.81 1.12
N PRO A 145 -6.24 -34.82 0.21
CA PRO A 145 -7.46 -34.12 -0.17
C PRO A 145 -8.31 -34.99 -1.11
N THR A 146 -9.62 -35.01 -0.90
CA THR A 146 -10.56 -35.61 -1.86
C THR A 146 -11.00 -34.55 -2.88
N GLN A 147 -10.58 -34.75 -4.12
CA GLN A 147 -11.19 -34.16 -5.32
C GLN A 147 -12.56 -34.80 -5.57
N ALA A 148 -13.56 -33.94 -5.83
CA ALA A 148 -14.41 -33.87 -7.04
C ALA A 148 -15.30 -35.10 -7.41
N LEU A 149 -16.50 -35.05 -7.98
CA LEU A 149 -17.28 -34.09 -8.80
C LEU A 149 -18.81 -34.30 -8.50
N PRO A 150 -19.77 -34.17 -9.45
CA PRO A 150 -20.84 -33.17 -9.42
C PRO A 150 -22.23 -33.78 -9.15
N HIS A 151 -23.24 -32.97 -8.87
CA HIS A 151 -24.62 -33.34 -9.18
C HIS A 151 -25.32 -32.21 -9.91
N LEU A 152 -25.69 -32.52 -11.14
CA LEU A 152 -26.76 -31.86 -11.87
C LEU A 152 -28.07 -32.02 -11.08
N SER A 153 -28.87 -30.97 -10.98
CA SER A 153 -30.32 -31.15 -11.11
C SER A 153 -30.96 -29.88 -11.66
N SER A 154 -31.49 -30.05 -12.85
CA SER A 154 -32.48 -29.21 -13.52
C SER A 154 -33.80 -29.15 -12.73
N GLY A 155 -34.56 -28.09 -12.98
CA GLY A 155 -35.99 -27.94 -12.63
C GLY A 155 -36.42 -26.49 -12.87
N THR A 156 -36.67 -26.07 -14.11
CA THR A 156 -37.99 -25.96 -14.79
C THR A 156 -39.13 -25.35 -13.97
N THR A 157 -39.47 -24.10 -14.34
CA THR A 157 -40.80 -23.55 -14.66
C THR A 157 -41.98 -23.82 -13.73
N THR A 158 -42.63 -22.75 -13.26
CA THR A 158 -44.08 -22.51 -13.49
C THR A 158 -44.45 -21.04 -13.21
N VAL A 159 -45.01 -20.41 -14.24
CA VAL A 159 -45.75 -19.13 -14.24
C VAL A 159 -47.13 -19.36 -13.62
N GLY A 160 -47.61 -18.42 -12.80
CA GLY A 160 -48.97 -18.49 -12.24
C GLY A 160 -49.51 -17.16 -11.76
N LYS A 161 -50.14 -16.44 -12.69
CA LYS A 161 -51.28 -15.50 -12.57
C LYS A 161 -51.14 -14.21 -11.75
#